data_AF-A0A1F4V680-F1
#
_entry.id   AF-A0A1F4V680-F1
#
_cell.length_a   1.000
_cell.length_b   1.000
_cell.length_c   1.000
_cell.angle_alpha   90.00
_cell.angle_beta   90.00
_cell.angle_gamma   90.00
#
_symmetry.space_group_name_H-M   'P 1'
#
loop_
_entity.id
_entity.type
_entity.pdbx_description
1 polymer ?
#
loop_
_entity_poly.entity_id
_entity_poly.type
_entity_poly.pdbx_seq_one_letter_code
_entity_poly.pdbx_strand_id
1 'polypeptide(L)'
;MFFIYSLLAKLIRAFVLLLNRGSGFSLPGYVLLKLNPSILSSSRIKFKKGLILISGTNGKTTTAKLITHVLNSNGLKVIHNDTGSNLLRGIVSAVFMNTSLLGGFDADVGVFEVDEFALPALLNYFKPSVLVLLNLSRDQLDRYGEVDIIFDRWREAVSKLSSSSYIVADSEQEEFKELHPVFPGILKTFGSDSSLLHHTKLHGKFNAKNVNAAYMACSRLGFEKENITEKLGTFKAAYGRGESFVYGDKNFTILLAKNPASFNNNLDLVNSGKFPADTLFFILNDNLPDGRDVSWIYDIHPDKLFEACKNKNIFVGGTRFLDMAVRLKYAGVLYPDEDKEKNSDNLNNDLGVLIKKITGSEKIMDVLILPNYSSMLEIRKLLLGRKIL
;
A
#
# COMPACT_ATOMS: atom_id res chain seq x y z
N MET A 1 21.21 20.33 -20.01
CA MET A 1 20.29 19.20 -20.24
C MET A 1 19.37 18.89 -19.05
N PHE A 2 19.87 18.78 -17.80
CA PHE A 2 19.03 18.48 -16.62
C PHE A 2 17.85 19.46 -16.40
N PHE A 3 18.07 20.76 -16.63
CA PHE A 3 17.03 21.80 -16.68
C PHE A 3 15.89 21.46 -17.66
N ILE A 4 16.24 21.04 -18.89
CA ILE A 4 15.28 20.72 -19.95
C ILE A 4 14.37 19.56 -19.51
N TYR A 5 14.96 18.52 -18.90
CA TYR A 5 14.16 17.40 -18.37
C TYR A 5 13.25 17.83 -17.22
N SER A 6 13.71 18.71 -16.32
CA SER A 6 12.90 19.28 -15.23
C SER A 6 11.71 20.09 -15.74
N LEU A 7 11.95 20.95 -16.74
CA LEU A 7 10.90 21.74 -17.39
C LEU A 7 9.92 20.84 -18.14
N LEU A 8 10.43 19.92 -18.96
CA LEU A 8 9.63 18.98 -19.74
C LEU A 8 8.72 18.13 -18.85
N ALA A 9 9.25 17.57 -17.75
CA ALA A 9 8.45 16.78 -16.83
C ALA A 9 7.26 17.58 -16.25
N LYS A 10 7.50 18.85 -15.88
CA LYS A 10 6.46 19.71 -15.32
C LYS A 10 5.43 20.12 -16.37
N LEU A 11 5.85 20.40 -17.60
CA LEU A 11 4.95 20.67 -18.73
C LEU A 11 4.07 19.46 -19.06
N ILE A 12 4.65 18.26 -19.11
CA ILE A 12 3.88 17.02 -19.33
C ILE A 12 2.83 16.84 -18.23
N ARG A 13 3.21 17.03 -16.95
CA ARG A 13 2.25 16.93 -15.84
C ARG A 13 1.13 17.97 -15.97
N ALA A 14 1.48 19.23 -16.24
CA ALA A 14 0.49 20.29 -16.42
C ALA A 14 -0.49 19.97 -17.56
N PHE A 15 0.01 19.44 -18.67
CA PHE A 15 -0.80 19.02 -19.81
C PHE A 15 -1.75 17.86 -19.47
N VAL A 16 -1.29 16.83 -18.73
CA VAL A 16 -2.16 15.70 -18.32
C VAL A 16 -3.26 16.17 -17.38
N LEU A 17 -2.93 17.06 -16.42
CA LEU A 17 -3.91 17.63 -15.50
C LEU A 17 -4.94 18.49 -16.24
N LEU A 18 -4.51 19.31 -17.21
CA LEU A 18 -5.40 20.12 -18.04
C LEU A 18 -6.40 19.27 -18.85
N LEU A 19 -5.98 18.07 -19.29
CA LEU A 19 -6.85 17.14 -20.02
C LEU A 19 -7.73 16.26 -19.12
N ASN A 20 -7.64 16.37 -17.78
CA ASN A 20 -8.32 15.49 -16.82
C ASN A 20 -8.09 13.99 -17.08
N ARG A 21 -6.93 13.60 -17.63
CA ARG A 21 -6.61 12.20 -18.00
C ARG A 21 -5.89 11.42 -16.88
N GLY A 22 -6.19 11.72 -15.63
CA GLY A 22 -5.62 11.07 -14.43
C GLY A 22 -4.61 11.93 -13.69
N SER A 23 -3.87 11.33 -12.74
CA SER A 23 -3.00 12.06 -11.79
C SER A 23 -1.79 12.76 -12.41
N GLY A 24 -1.49 12.51 -13.69
CA GLY A 24 -0.34 13.09 -14.38
C GLY A 24 1.03 12.64 -13.86
N PHE A 25 1.07 11.63 -12.98
CA PHE A 25 2.29 11.30 -12.24
C PHE A 25 3.20 10.31 -12.97
N SER A 26 2.69 9.31 -13.69
CA SER A 26 3.56 8.28 -14.32
C SER A 26 4.11 8.68 -15.69
N LEU A 27 3.39 9.50 -16.46
CA LEU A 27 3.75 9.86 -17.83
C LEU A 27 5.05 10.70 -17.94
N PRO A 28 5.29 11.71 -17.08
CA PRO A 28 6.53 12.49 -17.13
C PRO A 28 7.77 11.60 -17.08
N GLY A 29 7.85 10.70 -16.10
CA GLY A 29 8.98 9.80 -15.94
C GLY A 29 9.12 8.78 -17.06
N TYR A 30 8.01 8.30 -17.64
CA TYR A 30 8.06 7.44 -18.82
C TYR A 30 8.71 8.14 -20.03
N VAL A 31 8.31 9.39 -20.30
CA VAL A 31 8.89 10.17 -21.40
C VAL A 31 10.36 10.47 -21.12
N LEU A 32 10.70 10.87 -19.90
CA LEU A 32 12.09 11.14 -19.53
C LEU A 32 12.99 9.90 -19.68
N LEU A 33 12.53 8.72 -19.27
CA LEU A 33 13.29 7.47 -19.44
C LEU A 33 13.46 7.06 -20.91
N LYS A 34 12.48 7.35 -21.77
CA LYS A 34 12.63 7.15 -23.22
C LYS A 34 13.71 8.05 -23.83
N LEU A 35 13.80 9.29 -23.34
CA LEU A 35 14.80 10.25 -23.82
C LEU A 35 16.19 9.99 -23.23
N ASN A 36 16.25 9.55 -21.97
CA ASN A 36 17.48 9.23 -21.28
C ASN A 36 17.24 8.13 -20.23
N PRO A 37 17.54 6.86 -20.56
CA PRO A 37 17.38 5.73 -19.64
C PRO A 37 18.20 5.86 -18.35
N SER A 38 19.36 6.51 -18.41
CA SER A 38 20.29 6.68 -17.29
C SER A 38 20.09 7.99 -16.53
N ILE A 39 18.96 8.68 -16.72
CA ILE A 39 18.71 10.00 -16.15
C ILE A 39 18.82 10.04 -14.62
N LEU A 40 18.49 8.94 -13.94
CA LEU A 40 18.58 8.80 -12.49
C LEU A 40 20.02 8.71 -11.97
N SER A 41 20.96 8.26 -12.80
CA SER A 41 22.39 8.19 -12.46
C SER A 41 23.08 9.56 -12.59
N SER A 42 22.33 10.63 -12.86
CA SER A 42 22.87 11.97 -12.92
C SER A 42 23.50 12.39 -11.59
N SER A 43 24.72 12.89 -11.61
CA SER A 43 25.42 13.44 -10.44
C SER A 43 24.69 14.62 -9.78
N ARG A 44 23.70 15.22 -10.46
CA ARG A 44 22.83 16.27 -9.91
C ARG A 44 21.77 15.74 -8.95
N ILE A 45 21.42 14.45 -9.02
CA ILE A 45 20.46 13.82 -8.11
C ILE A 45 21.26 13.27 -6.93
N LYS A 46 21.45 14.11 -5.91
CA LYS A 46 22.17 13.74 -4.69
C LYS A 46 21.30 14.00 -3.46
N PHE A 47 20.90 12.92 -2.80
CA PHE A 47 20.26 13.00 -1.49
C PHE A 47 21.34 13.19 -0.42
N LYS A 48 21.27 14.28 0.34
CA LYS A 48 22.37 14.68 1.25
C LYS A 48 22.66 13.64 2.34
N LYS A 49 21.62 13.00 2.88
CA LYS A 49 21.69 12.01 3.96
C LYS A 49 21.52 10.57 3.47
N GLY A 50 21.00 10.37 2.25
CA GLY A 50 20.98 9.06 1.60
C GLY A 50 19.67 8.70 0.93
N LEU A 51 19.62 7.47 0.44
CA LEU A 51 18.50 6.89 -0.28
C LEU A 51 18.03 5.62 0.42
N ILE A 52 16.72 5.56 0.71
CA ILE A 52 16.02 4.39 1.24
C ILE A 52 15.14 3.82 0.13
N LEU A 53 15.33 2.54 -0.18
CA LEU A 53 14.45 1.78 -1.06
C LEU A 53 13.70 0.74 -0.23
N ILE A 54 12.39 0.60 -0.44
CA ILE A 54 11.54 -0.37 0.24
C ILE A 54 10.91 -1.28 -0.80
N SER A 55 11.09 -2.58 -0.66
CA SER A 55 10.54 -3.59 -1.56
C SER A 55 9.95 -4.78 -0.80
N GLY A 56 9.09 -5.53 -1.47
CA GLY A 56 8.38 -6.69 -0.93
C GLY A 56 6.92 -6.70 -1.30
N THR A 57 6.26 -7.85 -1.34
CA THR A 57 4.91 -7.98 -1.87
C THR A 57 3.91 -7.11 -1.08
N ASN A 58 3.96 -7.19 0.26
CA ASN A 58 3.07 -6.48 1.16
C ASN A 58 3.81 -5.51 2.10
N GLY A 59 3.13 -4.45 2.52
CA GLY A 59 3.62 -3.52 3.55
C GLY A 59 4.42 -2.30 3.04
N LYS A 60 4.86 -2.28 1.77
CA LYS A 60 5.67 -1.21 1.15
C LYS A 60 5.18 0.20 1.51
N THR A 61 3.91 0.48 1.22
CA THR A 61 3.29 1.79 1.43
C THR A 61 3.17 2.18 2.90
N THR A 62 2.93 1.21 3.79
CA THR A 62 2.91 1.50 5.22
C THR A 62 4.30 1.90 5.69
N THR A 63 5.29 1.07 5.38
CA THR A 63 6.68 1.27 5.82
C THR A 63 7.27 2.55 5.26
N ALA A 64 7.07 2.84 3.96
CA ALA A 64 7.53 4.08 3.34
C ALA A 64 6.91 5.32 3.98
N LYS A 65 5.60 5.28 4.30
CA LYS A 65 4.93 6.39 4.98
C LYS A 65 5.37 6.57 6.42
N LEU A 66 5.63 5.48 7.15
CA LEU A 66 6.19 5.54 8.51
C LEU A 66 7.58 6.18 8.50
N ILE A 67 8.47 5.72 7.62
CA ILE A 67 9.81 6.28 7.45
C ILE A 67 9.72 7.76 7.08
N THR A 68 8.93 8.10 6.06
CA THR A 68 8.77 9.49 5.60
C THR A 68 8.22 10.38 6.71
N HIS A 69 7.24 9.90 7.48
CA HIS A 69 6.66 10.63 8.60
C HIS A 69 7.70 10.94 9.68
N VAL A 70 8.50 9.95 10.09
CA VAL A 70 9.57 10.14 11.08
C VAL A 70 10.60 11.16 10.57
N LEU A 71 11.04 11.04 9.31
CA LEU A 71 12.06 11.93 8.73
C LEU A 71 11.54 13.37 8.55
N ASN A 72 10.33 13.55 8.01
CA ASN A 72 9.70 14.88 7.86
C ASN A 72 9.43 15.53 9.22
N SER A 73 9.01 14.75 10.22
CA SER A 73 8.77 15.24 11.59
C SER A 73 10.05 15.69 12.30
N ASN A 74 11.22 15.30 11.76
CA ASN A 74 12.54 15.78 12.16
C ASN A 74 13.08 16.89 11.24
N GLY A 75 12.24 17.50 10.41
CA GLY A 75 12.58 18.64 9.57
C GLY A 75 13.36 18.31 8.30
N LEU A 76 13.52 17.03 7.94
CA LEU A 76 14.19 16.64 6.69
C LEU A 76 13.28 16.84 5.48
N LYS A 77 13.86 17.30 4.37
CA LYS A 77 13.20 17.35 3.07
C LYS A 77 13.24 15.97 2.41
N VAL A 78 12.15 15.22 2.55
CA VAL A 78 12.01 13.87 1.98
C VAL A 78 11.35 13.93 0.60
N ILE A 79 11.93 13.23 -0.38
CA ILE A 79 11.24 12.91 -1.64
C ILE A 79 10.76 11.46 -1.58
N HIS A 80 9.47 11.25 -1.85
CA HIS A 80 8.83 9.95 -1.89
C HIS A 80 7.83 9.82 -3.05
N ASN A 81 7.48 8.60 -3.45
CA ASN A 81 6.52 8.31 -4.53
C ASN A 81 5.11 8.00 -3.99
N ASP A 82 4.49 9.01 -3.38
CA ASP A 82 3.20 8.93 -2.66
C ASP A 82 1.98 8.48 -3.48
N THR A 83 2.06 8.50 -4.81
CA THR A 83 0.97 8.11 -5.71
C THR A 83 0.88 6.60 -5.96
N GLY A 84 1.72 5.80 -5.29
CA GLY A 84 1.76 4.34 -5.44
C GLY A 84 2.41 3.85 -6.74
N SER A 85 3.02 4.75 -7.52
CA SER A 85 3.80 4.39 -8.70
C SER A 85 5.16 3.83 -8.26
N ASN A 86 5.19 2.54 -8.00
CA ASN A 86 6.33 1.76 -7.48
C ASN A 86 7.34 1.33 -8.56
N LEU A 87 7.14 1.75 -9.82
CA LEU A 87 8.01 1.44 -10.94
C LEU A 87 9.01 2.58 -11.20
N LEU A 88 10.07 2.29 -11.97
CA LEU A 88 11.14 3.23 -12.31
C LEU A 88 10.61 4.60 -12.79
N ARG A 89 9.59 4.60 -13.65
CA ARG A 89 8.94 5.83 -14.15
C ARG A 89 8.34 6.68 -13.04
N GLY A 90 7.75 6.07 -12.01
CA GLY A 90 7.16 6.77 -10.87
C GLY A 90 8.22 7.46 -10.03
N ILE A 91 9.35 6.79 -9.82
CA ILE A 91 10.51 7.33 -9.09
C ILE A 91 11.13 8.50 -9.86
N VAL A 92 11.32 8.36 -11.18
CA VAL A 92 11.79 9.47 -12.05
C VAL A 92 10.86 10.66 -11.93
N SER A 93 9.55 10.45 -12.05
CA SER A 93 8.58 11.52 -11.89
C SER A 93 8.68 12.19 -10.52
N ALA A 94 8.75 11.40 -9.43
CA ALA A 94 8.85 11.94 -8.07
C ALA A 94 10.09 12.83 -7.91
N VAL A 95 11.25 12.41 -8.42
CA VAL A 95 12.48 13.19 -8.42
C VAL A 95 12.30 14.51 -9.19
N PHE A 96 11.86 14.45 -10.46
CA PHE A 96 11.78 15.64 -11.31
C PHE A 96 10.63 16.60 -10.97
N MET A 97 9.60 16.12 -10.29
CA MET A 97 8.57 16.99 -9.71
C MET A 97 9.11 17.81 -8.54
N ASN A 98 10.10 17.30 -7.80
CA ASN A 98 10.74 17.97 -6.67
C ASN A 98 12.04 18.70 -7.03
N THR A 99 12.51 18.61 -8.28
CA THR A 99 13.57 19.47 -8.80
C THR A 99 13.00 20.86 -9.12
N SER A 100 13.71 21.94 -8.87
CA SER A 100 13.31 23.29 -9.30
C SER A 100 13.23 23.41 -10.84
N LEU A 101 12.53 24.44 -11.33
CA LEU A 101 12.44 24.71 -12.76
C LEU A 101 13.82 24.83 -13.40
N LEU A 102 14.75 25.54 -12.74
CA LEU A 102 16.13 25.75 -13.19
C LEU A 102 17.05 24.51 -13.03
N GLY A 103 16.50 23.36 -12.60
CA GLY A 103 17.24 22.11 -12.46
C GLY A 103 18.08 21.99 -11.18
N GLY A 104 17.87 22.86 -10.20
CA GLY A 104 18.39 22.71 -8.85
C GLY A 104 17.62 21.62 -8.08
N PHE A 105 18.35 20.70 -7.46
CA PHE A 105 17.82 19.59 -6.69
C PHE A 105 18.24 19.73 -5.24
N ASP A 106 17.28 19.81 -4.32
CA ASP A 106 17.52 20.00 -2.89
C ASP A 106 16.65 19.05 -2.08
N ALA A 107 17.22 17.90 -1.70
CA ALA A 107 16.55 16.90 -0.88
C ALA A 107 17.53 16.26 0.10
N ASP A 108 17.08 16.04 1.32
CA ASP A 108 17.90 15.41 2.36
C ASP A 108 17.88 13.89 2.20
N VAL A 109 16.70 13.29 1.99
CA VAL A 109 16.53 11.83 1.88
C VAL A 109 15.56 11.49 0.75
N GLY A 110 15.87 10.44 0.00
CA GLY A 110 14.91 9.79 -0.90
C GLY A 110 14.33 8.55 -0.23
N VAL A 111 13.00 8.39 -0.22
CA VAL A 111 12.31 7.23 0.33
C VAL A 111 11.37 6.69 -0.73
N PHE A 112 11.74 5.60 -1.40
CA PHE A 112 10.96 5.08 -2.51
C PHE A 112 10.46 3.67 -2.27
N GLU A 113 9.15 3.50 -2.48
CA GLU A 113 8.55 2.19 -2.66
C GLU A 113 8.90 1.66 -4.05
N VAL A 114 9.36 0.42 -4.11
CA VAL A 114 9.79 -0.22 -5.34
C VAL A 114 9.04 -1.52 -5.51
N ASP A 115 8.55 -1.75 -6.71
CA ASP A 115 7.99 -3.04 -7.11
C ASP A 115 9.05 -4.14 -7.03
N GLU A 116 8.64 -5.31 -6.56
CA GLU A 116 9.53 -6.44 -6.37
C GLU A 116 10.22 -6.87 -7.66
N PHE A 117 9.54 -6.80 -8.81
CA PHE A 117 10.13 -7.13 -10.10
C PHE A 117 11.03 -6.01 -10.64
N ALA A 118 10.76 -4.75 -10.27
CA ALA A 118 11.52 -3.59 -10.73
C ALA A 118 12.78 -3.31 -9.90
N LEU A 119 12.87 -3.82 -8.66
CA LEU A 119 13.98 -3.56 -7.75
C LEU A 119 15.36 -3.86 -8.37
N PRO A 120 15.61 -5.05 -8.97
CA PRO A 120 16.92 -5.36 -9.58
C PRO A 120 17.35 -4.32 -10.62
N ALA A 121 16.43 -3.90 -11.48
CA ALA A 121 16.69 -2.90 -12.50
C ALA A 121 17.00 -1.53 -11.88
N LEU A 122 16.30 -1.15 -10.80
CA LEU A 122 16.52 0.11 -10.10
C LEU A 122 17.89 0.18 -9.42
N LEU A 123 18.36 -0.94 -8.84
CA LEU A 123 19.67 -1.02 -8.17
C LEU A 123 20.86 -0.81 -9.14
N ASN A 124 20.64 -0.97 -10.45
CA ASN A 124 21.66 -0.61 -11.46
C ASN A 124 21.83 0.92 -11.59
N TYR A 125 20.82 1.71 -11.24
CA TYR A 125 20.84 3.18 -11.36
C TYR A 125 21.13 3.88 -10.03
N PHE A 126 20.61 3.31 -8.94
CA PHE A 126 20.72 3.87 -7.60
C PHE A 126 21.45 2.91 -6.66
N LYS A 127 22.37 3.48 -5.87
CA LYS A 127 23.00 2.77 -4.75
C LYS A 127 22.34 3.22 -3.45
N PRO A 128 21.39 2.45 -2.87
CA PRO A 128 20.73 2.84 -1.65
C PRO A 128 21.70 2.85 -0.47
N SER A 129 21.50 3.82 0.42
CA SER A 129 22.11 3.81 1.76
C SER A 129 21.43 2.76 2.64
N VAL A 130 20.11 2.59 2.47
CA VAL A 130 19.31 1.56 3.15
C VAL A 130 18.39 0.88 2.14
N LEU A 131 18.41 -0.45 2.11
CA LEU A 131 17.46 -1.28 1.38
C LEU A 131 16.62 -2.09 2.38
N VAL A 132 15.31 -1.85 2.38
CA VAL A 132 14.34 -2.55 3.24
C VAL A 132 13.63 -3.62 2.41
N LEU A 133 13.78 -4.88 2.81
CA LEU A 133 13.15 -6.04 2.18
C LEU A 133 12.09 -6.61 3.14
N LEU A 134 10.81 -6.46 2.78
CA LEU A 134 9.69 -6.76 3.67
C LEU A 134 9.27 -8.23 3.65
N ASN A 135 8.78 -8.73 2.52
CA ASN A 135 8.34 -10.10 2.36
C ASN A 135 8.21 -10.40 0.87
N LEU A 136 8.27 -11.67 0.49
CA LEU A 136 7.83 -12.13 -0.82
C LEU A 136 6.72 -13.16 -0.59
N SER A 137 5.50 -12.76 -0.94
CA SER A 137 4.32 -13.64 -0.90
C SER A 137 3.69 -13.74 -2.28
N ARG A 138 2.96 -14.82 -2.50
CA ARG A 138 2.10 -14.99 -3.68
C ARG A 138 0.86 -14.12 -3.48
N ASP A 139 0.76 -13.03 -4.23
CA ASP A 139 -0.37 -12.08 -4.12
C ASP A 139 -1.43 -12.29 -5.23
N GLN A 140 -1.10 -13.03 -6.29
CA GLN A 140 -1.99 -13.35 -7.41
C GLN A 140 -1.79 -14.81 -7.83
N LEU A 141 -2.90 -15.52 -8.11
CA LEU A 141 -2.95 -16.98 -8.36
C LEU A 141 -2.22 -17.43 -9.64
N ASP A 142 -1.94 -16.50 -10.56
CA ASP A 142 -1.35 -16.73 -11.87
C ASP A 142 0.19 -16.90 -11.87
N ARG A 143 0.83 -16.87 -10.70
CA ARG A 143 2.30 -16.71 -10.56
C ARG A 143 3.03 -17.88 -9.90
N TYR A 144 2.79 -19.12 -10.36
CA TYR A 144 3.61 -20.26 -9.92
C TYR A 144 5.07 -20.07 -10.38
N GLY A 145 6.02 -20.06 -9.44
CA GLY A 145 7.46 -19.90 -9.70
C GLY A 145 7.98 -18.46 -9.75
N GLU A 146 7.12 -17.43 -9.70
CA GLU A 146 7.62 -16.04 -9.77
C GLU A 146 8.35 -15.59 -8.50
N VAL A 147 7.92 -16.05 -7.31
CA VAL A 147 8.54 -15.62 -6.05
C VAL A 147 10.02 -16.01 -5.99
N ASP A 148 10.33 -17.26 -6.35
CA ASP A 148 11.70 -17.77 -6.36
C ASP A 148 12.55 -17.03 -7.41
N ILE A 149 12.00 -16.80 -8.61
CA ILE A 149 12.66 -16.02 -9.68
C ILE A 149 12.92 -14.57 -9.23
N ILE A 150 11.97 -13.94 -8.55
CA ILE A 150 12.12 -12.59 -8.01
C ILE A 150 13.22 -12.59 -6.95
N PHE A 151 13.21 -13.57 -6.04
CA PHE A 151 14.21 -13.69 -4.99
C PHE A 151 15.62 -13.91 -5.57
N ASP A 152 15.79 -14.80 -6.54
CA ASP A 152 17.08 -15.03 -7.21
C ASP A 152 17.62 -13.76 -7.85
N ARG A 153 16.75 -12.98 -8.50
CA ARG A 153 17.13 -11.67 -9.07
C ARG A 153 17.48 -10.65 -8.00
N TRP A 154 16.80 -10.67 -6.85
CA TRP A 154 17.19 -9.83 -5.71
C TRP A 154 18.56 -10.22 -5.19
N ARG A 155 18.79 -11.52 -4.97
CA ARG A 155 20.07 -12.07 -4.52
C ARG A 155 21.22 -11.65 -5.44
N GLU A 156 21.04 -11.78 -6.76
CA GLU A 156 22.00 -11.32 -7.75
C GLU A 156 22.23 -9.79 -7.66
N ALA A 157 21.15 -9.01 -7.58
CA ALA A 157 21.25 -7.55 -7.54
C ALA A 157 21.92 -7.04 -6.25
N VAL A 158 21.62 -7.63 -5.09
CA VAL A 158 22.26 -7.23 -3.82
C VAL A 158 23.74 -7.58 -3.77
N SER A 159 24.17 -8.65 -4.45
CA SER A 159 25.60 -9.01 -4.53
C SER A 159 26.46 -7.93 -5.19
N LYS A 160 25.85 -7.07 -6.01
CA LYS A 160 26.50 -5.96 -6.73
C LYS A 160 26.48 -4.64 -5.95
N LEU A 161 25.84 -4.61 -4.78
CA LEU A 161 25.78 -3.41 -3.94
C LEU A 161 27.12 -3.14 -3.25
N SER A 162 27.29 -1.90 -2.82
CA SER A 162 28.50 -1.49 -2.09
C SER A 162 28.45 -1.99 -0.64
N SER A 163 29.61 -2.24 -0.04
CA SER A 163 29.76 -2.51 1.40
C SER A 163 29.25 -1.36 2.29
N SER A 164 29.09 -0.14 1.76
CA SER A 164 28.48 0.97 2.49
C SER A 164 26.96 0.89 2.60
N SER A 165 26.31 0.07 1.76
CA SER A 165 24.86 -0.15 1.81
C SER A 165 24.48 -0.94 3.05
N TYR A 166 23.27 -0.71 3.55
CA TYR A 166 22.71 -1.42 4.70
C TYR A 166 21.40 -2.10 4.30
N ILE A 167 21.27 -3.40 4.55
CA ILE A 167 20.04 -4.15 4.28
C ILE A 167 19.30 -4.40 5.59
N VAL A 168 17.99 -4.16 5.58
CA VAL A 168 17.05 -4.50 6.64
C VAL A 168 16.06 -5.50 6.06
N ALA A 169 16.11 -6.76 6.50
CA ALA A 169 15.31 -7.85 5.93
C ALA A 169 14.43 -8.53 6.99
N ASP A 170 13.25 -9.02 6.61
CA ASP A 170 12.39 -9.77 7.52
C ASP A 170 13.04 -11.11 7.91
N SER A 171 13.21 -11.33 9.23
CA SER A 171 13.81 -12.56 9.76
C SER A 171 12.96 -13.81 9.57
N GLU A 172 11.67 -13.64 9.31
CA GLU A 172 10.73 -14.75 9.12
C GLU A 172 10.61 -15.20 7.64
N GLN A 173 11.36 -14.57 6.74
CA GLN A 173 11.53 -15.04 5.35
C GLN A 173 12.80 -15.89 5.30
N GLU A 174 12.63 -17.22 5.28
CA GLU A 174 13.76 -18.16 5.36
C GLU A 174 14.75 -17.95 4.22
N GLU A 175 14.24 -17.68 3.01
CA GLU A 175 15.02 -17.45 1.80
C GLU A 175 15.95 -16.23 1.96
N PHE A 176 15.54 -15.21 2.71
CA PHE A 176 16.35 -13.99 2.90
C PHE A 176 17.67 -14.25 3.63
N LYS A 177 17.83 -15.39 4.32
CA LYS A 177 19.11 -15.81 4.91
C LYS A 177 20.19 -16.01 3.84
N GLU A 178 19.80 -16.39 2.61
CA GLU A 178 20.73 -16.56 1.49
C GLU A 178 21.33 -15.25 0.96
N LEU A 179 20.80 -14.10 1.39
CA LEU A 179 21.37 -12.79 1.05
C LEU A 179 22.67 -12.51 1.83
N HIS A 180 22.79 -13.01 3.07
CA HIS A 180 23.96 -12.79 3.92
C HIS A 180 25.29 -13.24 3.28
N PRO A 181 25.42 -14.44 2.67
CA PRO A 181 26.69 -14.86 2.08
C PRO A 181 27.08 -14.10 0.81
N VAL A 182 26.15 -13.42 0.13
CA VAL A 182 26.43 -12.74 -1.16
C VAL A 182 26.51 -11.22 -1.04
N PHE A 183 25.91 -10.62 -0.01
CA PHE A 183 25.88 -9.18 0.17
C PHE A 183 27.14 -8.69 0.91
N PRO A 184 27.94 -7.78 0.33
CA PRO A 184 29.20 -7.35 0.94
C PRO A 184 29.05 -6.31 2.06
N GLY A 185 27.83 -5.82 2.34
CA GLY A 185 27.56 -4.81 3.36
C GLY A 185 27.00 -5.38 4.66
N ILE A 186 26.37 -4.52 5.46
CA ILE A 186 25.75 -4.92 6.73
C ILE A 186 24.29 -5.29 6.50
N LEU A 187 23.95 -6.57 6.72
CA LEU A 187 22.58 -7.05 6.77
C LEU A 187 22.12 -7.18 8.22
N LYS A 188 20.99 -6.59 8.54
CA LYS A 188 20.28 -6.78 9.81
C LYS A 188 18.85 -7.24 9.54
N THR A 189 18.25 -7.86 10.54
CA THR A 189 16.90 -8.42 10.41
C THR A 189 15.93 -7.83 11.43
N PHE A 190 14.63 -7.86 11.09
CA PHE A 190 13.52 -7.52 11.98
C PHE A 190 12.50 -8.65 12.00
N GLY A 191 11.83 -8.84 13.14
CA GLY A 191 10.74 -9.79 13.30
C GLY A 191 9.39 -9.12 13.57
N SER A 192 8.43 -9.91 14.04
CA SER A 192 7.06 -9.49 14.38
C SER A 192 6.86 -8.98 15.82
N ASP A 193 7.95 -8.67 16.55
CA ASP A 193 7.87 -8.08 17.89
C ASP A 193 6.99 -6.81 17.89
N SER A 194 6.02 -6.76 18.79
CA SER A 194 5.00 -5.71 18.83
C SER A 194 5.29 -4.55 19.79
N SER A 195 6.44 -4.55 20.48
CA SER A 195 6.83 -3.50 21.43
C SER A 195 6.77 -2.11 20.80
N LEU A 196 7.35 -1.93 19.61
CA LEU A 196 7.32 -0.66 18.88
C LEU A 196 5.93 -0.34 18.31
N LEU A 197 5.12 -1.35 17.98
CA LEU A 197 3.77 -1.16 17.46
C LEU A 197 2.87 -0.46 18.50
N HIS A 198 3.05 -0.76 19.79
CA HIS A 198 2.30 -0.14 20.89
C HIS A 198 2.51 1.37 21.00
N HIS A 199 3.61 1.89 20.46
CA HIS A 199 3.85 3.33 20.39
C HIS A 199 3.11 4.01 19.23
N THR A 200 2.35 3.27 18.41
CA THR A 200 1.68 3.80 17.21
C THR A 200 0.17 3.71 17.33
N LYS A 201 -0.53 4.41 16.43
CA LYS A 201 -1.99 4.27 16.24
C LYS A 201 -2.36 3.18 15.24
N LEU A 202 -1.38 2.43 14.73
CA LEU A 202 -1.63 1.35 13.78
C LEU A 202 -2.28 0.15 14.48
N HIS A 203 -3.04 -0.61 13.70
CA HIS A 203 -3.74 -1.80 14.18
C HIS A 203 -3.29 -3.04 13.41
N GLY A 204 -3.45 -4.20 14.05
CA GLY A 204 -3.13 -5.50 13.46
C GLY A 204 -1.66 -5.88 13.65
N LYS A 205 -1.43 -7.10 14.12
CA LYS A 205 -0.09 -7.62 14.41
C LYS A 205 0.82 -7.59 13.18
N PHE A 206 0.25 -7.71 11.97
CA PHE A 206 0.98 -7.60 10.72
C PHE A 206 1.71 -6.24 10.55
N ASN A 207 1.27 -5.17 11.20
CA ASN A 207 1.95 -3.87 11.15
C ASN A 207 3.20 -3.80 12.03
N ALA A 208 3.41 -4.74 12.96
CA ALA A 208 4.63 -4.79 13.79
C ALA A 208 5.89 -4.84 12.91
N LYS A 209 5.90 -5.70 11.88
CA LYS A 209 6.99 -5.78 10.91
C LYS A 209 7.23 -4.47 10.16
N ASN A 210 6.17 -3.78 9.74
CA ASN A 210 6.29 -2.48 9.06
C ASN A 210 6.91 -1.42 9.97
N VAL A 211 6.51 -1.40 11.25
CA VAL A 211 7.04 -0.47 12.26
C VAL A 211 8.51 -0.80 12.58
N ASN A 212 8.85 -2.08 12.77
CA ASN A 212 10.21 -2.51 13.06
C ASN A 212 11.17 -2.22 11.90
N ALA A 213 10.73 -2.46 10.66
CA ALA A 213 11.48 -2.11 9.46
C ALA A 213 11.71 -0.60 9.35
N ALA A 214 10.66 0.21 9.61
CA ALA A 214 10.77 1.67 9.60
C ALA A 214 11.72 2.20 10.69
N TYR A 215 11.64 1.64 11.90
CA TYR A 215 12.54 1.93 13.00
C TYR A 215 13.99 1.69 12.61
N MET A 216 14.31 0.47 12.14
CA MET A 216 15.70 0.13 11.77
C MET A 216 16.25 0.99 10.62
N ALA A 217 15.42 1.33 9.64
CA ALA A 217 15.81 2.22 8.56
C ALA A 217 16.13 3.65 9.07
N CYS A 218 15.30 4.19 9.98
CA CYS A 218 15.53 5.51 10.58
C CYS A 218 16.74 5.50 11.53
N SER A 219 16.90 4.47 12.36
CA SER A 219 18.06 4.32 13.23
C SER A 219 19.36 4.28 12.44
N ARG A 220 19.36 3.65 11.25
CA ARG A 220 20.55 3.63 10.39
C ARG A 220 20.96 5.01 9.87
N LEU A 221 20.01 5.94 9.75
CA LEU A 221 20.25 7.35 9.42
C LEU A 221 20.67 8.20 10.64
N GLY A 222 20.82 7.58 11.82
CA GLY A 222 21.31 8.24 13.04
C GLY A 222 20.22 8.83 13.93
N PHE A 223 18.96 8.40 13.78
CA PHE A 223 17.88 8.82 14.70
C PHE A 223 17.82 7.91 15.93
N GLU A 224 17.75 8.52 17.11
CA GLU A 224 17.64 7.83 18.40
C GLU A 224 16.26 7.16 18.59
N LYS A 225 16.22 6.11 19.40
CA LYS A 225 15.02 5.29 19.60
C LYS A 225 13.84 6.10 20.15
N GLU A 226 14.11 6.95 21.13
CA GLU A 226 13.10 7.79 21.79
C GLU A 226 12.48 8.77 20.78
N ASN A 227 13.31 9.39 19.93
CA ASN A 227 12.85 10.27 18.86
C ASN A 227 11.98 9.52 17.84
N ILE A 228 12.43 8.35 17.38
CA ILE A 228 11.68 7.57 16.39
C ILE A 228 10.31 7.16 16.96
N THR A 229 10.29 6.61 18.17
CA THR A 229 9.05 6.14 18.83
C THR A 229 8.07 7.29 19.08
N GLU A 230 8.55 8.46 19.53
CA GLU A 230 7.73 9.66 19.68
C GLU A 230 7.09 10.07 18.34
N LYS A 231 7.88 10.14 17.25
CA LYS A 231 7.35 10.52 15.93
C LYS A 231 6.38 9.48 15.37
N LEU A 232 6.66 8.18 15.54
CA LEU A 232 5.74 7.11 15.17
C LEU A 232 4.37 7.21 15.88
N GLY A 233 4.33 7.68 17.12
CA GLY A 233 3.06 7.87 17.86
C GLY A 233 2.15 8.97 17.31
N THR A 234 2.72 9.90 16.54
CA THR A 234 1.95 10.95 15.84
C THR A 234 1.51 10.55 14.43
N PHE A 235 1.96 9.39 13.93
CA PHE A 235 1.60 8.89 12.61
C PHE A 235 0.10 8.64 12.49
N LYS A 236 -0.49 9.06 11.36
CA LYS A 236 -1.87 8.75 10.98
C LYS A 236 -1.85 7.84 9.76
N ALA A 237 -2.57 6.73 9.83
CA ALA A 237 -2.70 5.81 8.71
C ALA A 237 -3.28 6.50 7.47
N ALA A 238 -2.88 6.03 6.30
CA ALA A 238 -3.45 6.48 5.04
C ALA A 238 -4.94 6.08 4.93
N TYR A 239 -5.67 6.80 4.08
CA TYR A 239 -7.10 6.62 3.86
C TYR A 239 -7.53 5.17 3.62
N GLY A 240 -8.74 4.83 4.08
CA GLY A 240 -9.32 3.49 3.95
C GLY A 240 -8.62 2.38 4.74
N ARG A 241 -7.70 2.69 5.67
CA ARG A 241 -7.06 1.68 6.55
C ARG A 241 -7.50 1.88 7.99
N GLY A 242 -8.79 1.69 8.24
CA GLY A 242 -9.44 2.01 9.51
C GLY A 242 -9.91 3.45 9.59
N GLU A 243 -10.25 4.04 8.45
CA GLU A 243 -10.83 5.39 8.38
C GLU A 243 -12.28 5.32 8.84
N SER A 244 -12.60 6.00 9.93
CA SER A 244 -13.95 6.11 10.47
C SER A 244 -14.51 7.51 10.27
N PHE A 245 -15.78 7.61 9.89
CA PHE A 245 -16.51 8.86 9.70
C PHE A 245 -18.01 8.66 9.92
N VAL A 246 -18.72 9.77 10.10
CA VAL A 246 -20.19 9.77 10.25
C VAL A 246 -20.83 10.23 8.95
N TYR A 247 -21.89 9.55 8.51
CA TYR A 247 -22.72 9.96 7.39
C TYR A 247 -24.19 9.74 7.74
N GLY A 248 -24.99 10.81 7.72
CA GLY A 248 -26.32 10.81 8.33
C GLY A 248 -26.21 10.62 9.84
N ASP A 249 -26.92 9.63 10.36
CA ASP A 249 -26.89 9.17 11.75
C ASP A 249 -26.04 7.90 11.95
N LYS A 250 -25.33 7.43 10.92
CA LYS A 250 -24.58 6.16 10.92
C LYS A 250 -23.07 6.37 11.01
N ASN A 251 -22.39 5.45 11.68
CA ASN A 251 -20.93 5.38 11.72
C ASN A 251 -20.43 4.43 10.62
N PHE A 252 -19.49 4.91 9.80
CA PHE A 252 -18.86 4.11 8.77
C PHE A 252 -17.38 3.94 9.07
N THR A 253 -16.87 2.73 8.89
CA THR A 253 -15.42 2.43 8.91
C THR A 253 -15.02 1.72 7.62
N ILE A 254 -13.95 2.18 6.97
CA ILE A 254 -13.43 1.57 5.74
C ILE A 254 -12.13 0.81 6.01
N LEU A 255 -12.12 -0.47 5.61
CA LEU A 255 -10.95 -1.36 5.60
C LEU A 255 -10.67 -1.86 4.17
N LEU A 256 -9.82 -1.14 3.44
CA LEU A 256 -9.37 -1.48 2.08
C LEU A 256 -8.67 -2.85 2.07
N ALA A 257 -9.08 -3.73 1.15
CA ALA A 257 -8.44 -5.00 0.87
C ALA A 257 -8.35 -5.23 -0.64
N LYS A 258 -7.14 -5.48 -1.14
CA LYS A 258 -6.86 -5.59 -2.59
C LYS A 258 -6.30 -6.94 -3.03
N ASN A 259 -6.06 -7.83 -2.06
CA ASN A 259 -5.45 -9.13 -2.24
C ASN A 259 -5.84 -10.02 -1.04
N PRO A 260 -5.62 -11.35 -1.11
CA PRO A 260 -6.02 -12.27 -0.05
C PRO A 260 -5.39 -11.93 1.31
N ALA A 261 -4.10 -11.59 1.32
CA ALA A 261 -3.37 -11.28 2.54
C ALA A 261 -3.95 -10.06 3.29
N SER A 262 -4.18 -8.95 2.59
CA SER A 262 -4.79 -7.75 3.18
C SER A 262 -6.23 -8.00 3.64
N PHE A 263 -6.99 -8.80 2.91
CA PHE A 263 -8.36 -9.15 3.30
C PHE A 263 -8.38 -10.00 4.57
N ASN A 264 -7.58 -11.06 4.63
CA ASN A 264 -7.45 -11.92 5.80
C ASN A 264 -6.98 -11.15 7.04
N ASN A 265 -6.06 -10.20 6.86
CA ASN A 265 -5.62 -9.30 7.94
C ASN A 265 -6.75 -8.38 8.43
N ASN A 266 -7.60 -7.88 7.52
CA ASN A 266 -8.77 -7.08 7.91
C ASN A 266 -9.80 -7.94 8.66
N LEU A 267 -10.00 -9.19 8.25
CA LEU A 267 -10.88 -10.12 8.97
C LEU A 267 -10.37 -10.41 10.39
N ASP A 268 -9.05 -10.55 10.59
CA ASP A 268 -8.48 -10.69 11.94
C ASP A 268 -8.78 -9.47 12.82
N LEU A 269 -8.76 -8.26 12.24
CA LEU A 269 -9.12 -7.04 12.95
C LEU A 269 -10.60 -7.03 13.35
N VAL A 270 -11.49 -7.41 12.43
CA VAL A 270 -12.93 -7.52 12.69
C VAL A 270 -13.21 -8.56 13.78
N ASN A 271 -12.62 -9.76 13.66
CA ASN A 271 -12.82 -10.88 14.58
C ASN A 271 -12.22 -10.60 15.97
N SER A 272 -11.20 -9.76 16.08
CA SER A 272 -10.67 -9.31 17.37
C SER A 272 -11.58 -8.31 18.11
N GLY A 273 -12.67 -7.86 17.49
CA GLY A 273 -13.57 -6.84 18.03
C GLY A 273 -13.02 -5.41 17.96
N LYS A 274 -11.90 -5.19 17.24
CA LYS A 274 -11.24 -3.89 17.17
C LYS A 274 -12.09 -2.83 16.46
N PHE A 275 -12.87 -3.28 15.48
CA PHE A 275 -13.83 -2.45 14.75
C PHE A 275 -15.23 -3.05 14.95
N PRO A 276 -15.93 -2.67 16.03
CA PRO A 276 -17.30 -3.12 16.23
C PRO A 276 -18.18 -2.60 15.10
N ALA A 277 -19.02 -3.48 14.57
CA ALA A 277 -19.98 -3.16 13.52
C ALA A 277 -21.15 -4.14 13.61
N ASP A 278 -22.37 -3.62 13.47
CA ASP A 278 -23.58 -4.43 13.30
C ASP A 278 -23.79 -4.85 11.84
N THR A 279 -23.09 -4.19 10.90
CA THR A 279 -23.23 -4.40 9.46
C THR A 279 -21.87 -4.51 8.77
N LEU A 280 -21.68 -5.53 7.94
CA LEU A 280 -20.56 -5.64 6.99
C LEU A 280 -21.02 -5.36 5.57
N PHE A 281 -20.31 -4.47 4.89
CA PHE A 281 -20.57 -4.11 3.50
C PHE A 281 -19.36 -4.45 2.62
N PHE A 282 -19.45 -5.56 1.88
CA PHE A 282 -18.43 -6.01 0.94
C PHE A 282 -18.61 -5.31 -0.41
N ILE A 283 -17.54 -4.78 -0.98
CA ILE A 283 -17.60 -4.15 -2.30
C ILE A 283 -16.46 -4.66 -3.18
N LEU A 284 -16.82 -5.34 -4.28
CA LEU A 284 -15.86 -5.94 -5.19
C LEU A 284 -16.06 -5.42 -6.60
N ASN A 285 -15.07 -4.68 -7.10
CA ASN A 285 -14.99 -4.25 -8.49
C ASN A 285 -13.88 -5.03 -9.24
N ASP A 286 -13.91 -5.01 -10.57
CA ASP A 286 -12.91 -5.60 -11.45
C ASP A 286 -12.37 -4.59 -12.48
N ASN A 287 -12.26 -3.32 -12.09
CA ASN A 287 -11.69 -2.30 -12.97
C ASN A 287 -10.19 -2.55 -13.18
N LEU A 288 -9.59 -1.91 -14.19
CA LEU A 288 -8.15 -2.07 -14.50
C LEU A 288 -7.22 -1.95 -13.26
N PRO A 289 -7.43 -1.02 -12.30
CA PRO A 289 -6.60 -0.94 -11.10
C PRO A 289 -6.80 -2.10 -10.10
N ASP A 290 -7.94 -2.78 -10.16
CA ASP A 290 -8.28 -3.90 -9.25
C ASP A 290 -7.84 -5.25 -9.82
N GLY A 291 -7.74 -5.36 -11.15
CA GLY A 291 -7.58 -6.62 -11.87
C GLY A 291 -8.92 -7.14 -12.37
N ARG A 292 -8.92 -7.72 -13.59
CA ARG A 292 -10.12 -8.30 -14.21
C ARG A 292 -10.48 -9.67 -13.62
N ASP A 293 -9.47 -10.38 -13.14
CA ASP A 293 -9.65 -11.64 -12.43
C ASP A 293 -9.82 -11.37 -10.92
N VAL A 294 -10.96 -11.81 -10.39
CA VAL A 294 -11.31 -11.69 -8.97
C VAL A 294 -11.19 -13.03 -8.24
N SER A 295 -10.63 -14.07 -8.86
CA SER A 295 -10.44 -15.41 -8.30
C SER A 295 -9.72 -15.42 -6.95
N TRP A 296 -8.89 -14.40 -6.68
CA TRP A 296 -8.19 -14.21 -5.41
C TRP A 296 -9.12 -14.21 -4.18
N ILE A 297 -10.42 -13.91 -4.33
CA ILE A 297 -11.37 -13.96 -3.21
C ILE A 297 -11.52 -15.39 -2.63
N TYR A 298 -11.19 -16.42 -3.39
CA TYR A 298 -11.22 -17.81 -2.92
C TYR A 298 -10.06 -18.16 -1.98
N ASP A 299 -8.98 -17.39 -2.00
CA ASP A 299 -7.85 -17.53 -1.05
C ASP A 299 -8.11 -16.79 0.29
N ILE A 300 -9.23 -16.09 0.42
CA ILE A 300 -9.71 -15.58 1.71
C ILE A 300 -10.05 -16.79 2.59
N HIS A 301 -9.64 -16.81 3.85
CA HIS A 301 -9.91 -17.93 4.74
C HIS A 301 -11.42 -18.01 5.05
N PRO A 302 -12.10 -19.13 4.73
CA PRO A 302 -13.55 -19.25 4.92
C PRO A 302 -13.96 -19.09 6.39
N ASP A 303 -13.20 -19.68 7.32
CA ASP A 303 -13.51 -19.60 8.76
C ASP A 303 -13.44 -18.17 9.30
N LYS A 304 -12.44 -17.40 8.85
CA LYS A 304 -12.31 -15.99 9.23
C LYS A 304 -13.46 -15.16 8.70
N LEU A 305 -13.89 -15.46 7.47
CA LEU A 305 -14.99 -14.76 6.81
C LEU A 305 -16.33 -15.08 7.49
N PHE A 306 -16.56 -16.36 7.81
CA PHE A 306 -17.72 -16.81 8.57
C PHE A 306 -17.84 -16.11 9.92
N GLU A 307 -16.78 -16.16 10.72
CA GLU A 307 -16.77 -15.56 12.05
C GLU A 307 -16.98 -14.04 11.99
N ALA A 308 -16.39 -13.37 11.00
CA ALA A 308 -16.57 -11.92 10.81
C ALA A 308 -18.01 -11.55 10.51
N CYS A 309 -18.72 -12.38 9.73
CA CYS A 309 -20.10 -12.12 9.33
C CYS A 309 -21.15 -12.57 10.36
N LYS A 310 -20.77 -13.43 11.31
CA LYS A 310 -21.69 -13.99 12.30
C LYS A 310 -22.43 -12.89 13.07
N ASN A 311 -23.76 -13.03 13.14
CA ASN A 311 -24.69 -12.11 13.82
C ASN A 311 -24.65 -10.66 13.31
N LYS A 312 -24.27 -10.42 12.05
CA LYS A 312 -24.23 -9.09 11.43
C LYS A 312 -25.12 -9.03 10.19
N ASN A 313 -25.59 -7.83 9.83
CA ASN A 313 -26.21 -7.61 8.53
C ASN A 313 -25.14 -7.62 7.44
N ILE A 314 -25.41 -8.29 6.31
CA ILE A 314 -24.46 -8.42 5.21
C ILE A 314 -25.01 -7.71 3.97
N PHE A 315 -24.19 -6.81 3.42
CA PHE A 315 -24.42 -6.12 2.15
C PHE A 315 -23.28 -6.45 1.21
N VAL A 316 -23.59 -6.60 -0.08
CA VAL A 316 -22.59 -6.87 -1.12
C VAL A 316 -22.89 -6.02 -2.35
N GLY A 317 -21.89 -5.29 -2.82
CA GLY A 317 -22.02 -4.47 -4.02
C GLY A 317 -20.78 -4.43 -4.90
N GLY A 318 -20.83 -3.55 -5.89
CA GLY A 318 -19.77 -3.40 -6.90
C GLY A 318 -20.00 -4.28 -8.13
N THR A 319 -19.12 -4.14 -9.13
CA THR A 319 -19.29 -4.79 -10.45
C THR A 319 -19.28 -6.31 -10.40
N ARG A 320 -18.67 -6.89 -9.36
CA ARG A 320 -18.54 -8.33 -9.12
C ARG A 320 -19.20 -8.77 -7.81
N PHE A 321 -20.29 -8.09 -7.42
CA PHE A 321 -21.03 -8.42 -6.21
C PHE A 321 -21.52 -9.88 -6.18
N LEU A 322 -21.88 -10.45 -7.34
CA LEU A 322 -22.30 -11.85 -7.44
C LEU A 322 -21.16 -12.82 -7.12
N ASP A 323 -19.95 -12.58 -7.62
CA ASP A 323 -18.77 -13.40 -7.29
C ASP A 323 -18.50 -13.40 -5.78
N MET A 324 -18.58 -12.22 -5.14
CA MET A 324 -18.40 -12.09 -3.70
C MET A 324 -19.54 -12.74 -2.91
N ALA A 325 -20.79 -12.64 -3.38
CA ALA A 325 -21.93 -13.32 -2.77
C ALA A 325 -21.74 -14.84 -2.79
N VAL A 326 -21.37 -15.41 -3.95
CA VAL A 326 -21.04 -16.83 -4.08
C VAL A 326 -19.90 -17.21 -3.13
N ARG A 327 -18.85 -16.39 -3.02
CA ARG A 327 -17.75 -16.64 -2.08
C ARG A 327 -18.22 -16.68 -0.63
N LEU A 328 -19.10 -15.76 -0.21
CA LEU A 328 -19.70 -15.76 1.12
C LEU A 328 -20.51 -17.04 1.37
N LYS A 329 -21.27 -17.50 0.37
CA LYS A 329 -22.03 -18.75 0.43
C LYS A 329 -21.13 -19.94 0.70
N TYR A 330 -20.00 -20.03 -0.02
CA TYR A 330 -18.99 -21.08 0.20
C TYR A 330 -18.30 -21.00 1.57
N ALA A 331 -18.23 -19.82 2.20
CA ALA A 331 -17.75 -19.69 3.58
C ALA A 331 -18.79 -20.09 4.63
N GLY A 332 -19.99 -20.55 4.23
CA GLY A 332 -21.08 -20.82 5.15
C GLY A 332 -21.71 -19.55 5.73
N VAL A 333 -21.38 -18.36 5.19
CA VAL A 333 -22.08 -17.13 5.57
C VAL A 333 -23.47 -17.23 4.98
N LEU A 334 -24.43 -17.50 5.86
CA LEU A 334 -25.84 -17.47 5.55
C LEU A 334 -26.25 -16.01 5.32
N TYR A 335 -26.07 -15.54 4.08
CA TYR A 335 -26.93 -14.50 3.53
C TYR A 335 -28.05 -15.26 2.81
N PRO A 336 -29.32 -15.02 3.12
CA PRO A 336 -30.31 -16.08 2.98
C PRO A 336 -30.70 -16.31 1.52
N ASP A 337 -30.26 -17.45 1.01
CA ASP A 337 -30.94 -18.21 -0.03
C ASP A 337 -31.78 -19.26 0.69
N GLU A 338 -33.04 -18.93 1.01
CA GLU A 338 -34.18 -19.86 1.05
C GLU A 338 -35.52 -19.14 1.24
N ASP A 339 -35.56 -17.97 1.90
CA ASP A 339 -36.74 -17.07 1.93
C ASP A 339 -36.59 -15.93 0.89
N LYS A 340 -37.03 -16.22 -0.34
CA LYS A 340 -36.77 -15.46 -1.59
C LYS A 340 -37.23 -13.99 -1.67
N GLU A 341 -37.87 -13.39 -0.67
CA GLU A 341 -38.47 -12.04 -0.82
C GLU A 341 -37.84 -10.92 0.01
N LYS A 342 -36.98 -11.19 1.01
CA LYS A 342 -36.51 -10.13 1.92
C LYS A 342 -35.04 -9.70 1.79
N ASN A 343 -34.20 -10.45 1.07
CA ASN A 343 -32.74 -10.26 1.13
C ASN A 343 -32.00 -10.19 -0.22
N SER A 344 -32.65 -10.42 -1.37
CA SER A 344 -32.11 -10.00 -2.68
C SER A 344 -31.73 -8.52 -2.69
N ASP A 345 -32.41 -7.73 -1.88
CA ASP A 345 -32.26 -6.29 -1.78
C ASP A 345 -30.95 -5.81 -1.15
N ASN A 346 -30.15 -6.69 -0.53
CA ASN A 346 -28.82 -6.34 0.02
C ASN A 346 -27.68 -6.62 -0.97
N LEU A 347 -28.01 -7.17 -2.15
CA LEU A 347 -27.09 -7.46 -3.24
C LEU A 347 -27.41 -6.53 -4.40
N ASN A 348 -26.53 -5.58 -4.71
CA ASN A 348 -26.75 -4.68 -5.85
C ASN A 348 -25.45 -4.14 -6.41
N ASN A 349 -25.37 -4.03 -7.73
CA ASN A 349 -24.26 -3.36 -8.38
C ASN A 349 -24.23 -1.84 -8.05
N ASP A 350 -25.40 -1.20 -7.92
CA ASP A 350 -25.52 0.22 -7.59
C ASP A 350 -25.30 0.46 -6.09
N LEU A 351 -24.12 0.99 -5.74
CA LEU A 351 -23.76 1.33 -4.36
C LEU A 351 -24.69 2.40 -3.76
N GLY A 352 -25.24 3.31 -4.57
CA GLY A 352 -26.16 4.34 -4.11
C GLY A 352 -27.48 3.76 -3.59
N VAL A 353 -27.97 2.67 -4.20
CA VAL A 353 -29.15 1.94 -3.72
C VAL A 353 -28.86 1.30 -2.36
N LEU A 354 -27.72 0.62 -2.21
CA LEU A 354 -27.34 -0.03 -0.95
C LEU A 354 -27.11 0.99 0.17
N ILE A 355 -26.44 2.11 -0.11
CA ILE A 355 -26.23 3.19 0.87
C ILE A 355 -27.56 3.76 1.35
N LYS A 356 -28.51 4.03 0.44
CA LYS A 356 -29.86 4.52 0.82
C LYS A 356 -30.57 3.51 1.72
N LYS A 357 -30.44 2.21 1.45
CA LYS A 357 -31.02 1.17 2.29
C LYS A 357 -30.37 1.10 3.67
N ILE A 358 -29.04 1.15 3.73
CA ILE A 358 -28.27 1.17 4.97
C ILE A 358 -28.66 2.37 5.83
N THR A 359 -28.67 3.56 5.24
CA THR A 359 -28.95 4.82 5.95
C THR A 359 -30.43 4.99 6.31
N GLY A 360 -31.34 4.39 5.54
CA GLY A 360 -32.78 4.39 5.85
C GLY A 360 -33.21 3.38 6.92
N SER A 361 -32.30 2.52 7.40
CA SER A 361 -32.61 1.51 8.42
C SER A 361 -32.30 2.02 9.82
N GLU A 362 -33.28 1.99 10.72
CA GLU A 362 -33.07 2.29 12.15
C GLU A 362 -32.29 1.19 12.89
N LYS A 363 -32.24 -0.02 12.32
CA LYS A 363 -31.56 -1.18 12.94
C LYS A 363 -30.06 -1.25 12.66
N ILE A 364 -29.56 -0.36 11.81
CA ILE A 364 -28.15 -0.28 11.43
C ILE A 364 -27.59 1.00 12.05
N MET A 365 -26.45 0.91 12.72
CA MET A 365 -25.76 2.06 13.32
C MET A 365 -24.29 2.08 12.89
N ASP A 366 -23.59 0.95 13.03
CA ASP A 366 -22.16 0.81 12.79
C ASP A 366 -21.88 -0.09 11.58
N VAL A 367 -21.37 0.52 10.51
CA VAL A 367 -21.13 -0.14 9.22
C VAL A 367 -19.64 -0.24 8.95
N LEU A 368 -19.15 -1.45 8.72
CA LEU A 368 -17.78 -1.70 8.29
C LEU A 368 -17.75 -2.10 6.81
N ILE A 369 -17.08 -1.29 6.00
CA ILE A 369 -16.97 -1.47 4.55
C ILE A 369 -15.64 -2.15 4.24
N LEU A 370 -15.69 -3.22 3.45
CA LEU A 370 -14.54 -3.97 2.93
C LEU A 370 -14.48 -3.82 1.40
N PRO A 371 -13.94 -2.69 0.88
CA PRO A 371 -13.80 -2.47 -0.55
C PRO A 371 -12.42 -2.89 -1.07
N ASN A 372 -12.32 -3.17 -2.37
CA ASN A 372 -11.07 -3.07 -3.11
C ASN A 372 -10.78 -1.64 -3.61
N TYR A 373 -9.79 -1.44 -4.48
CA TYR A 373 -9.24 -0.10 -4.70
C TYR A 373 -10.22 0.86 -5.40
N SER A 374 -10.78 0.48 -6.55
CA SER A 374 -11.71 1.38 -7.25
C SER A 374 -13.03 1.56 -6.49
N SER A 375 -13.53 0.50 -5.85
CA SER A 375 -14.73 0.57 -5.02
C SER A 375 -14.55 1.46 -3.79
N MET A 376 -13.34 1.51 -3.20
CA MET A 376 -13.02 2.44 -2.11
C MET A 376 -13.12 3.90 -2.57
N LEU A 377 -12.63 4.22 -3.77
CA LEU A 377 -12.75 5.57 -4.32
C LEU A 377 -14.21 5.94 -4.60
N GLU A 378 -14.98 5.00 -5.12
CA GLU A 378 -16.39 5.18 -5.43
C GLU A 378 -17.24 5.39 -4.18
N ILE A 379 -17.12 4.50 -3.18
CA ILE A 379 -17.90 4.57 -1.94
C ILE A 379 -17.57 5.84 -1.15
N ARG A 380 -16.30 6.26 -1.13
CA ARG A 380 -15.89 7.52 -0.50
C ARG A 380 -16.43 8.74 -1.23
N LYS A 381 -16.49 8.70 -2.56
CA LYS A 381 -17.12 9.79 -3.32
C LYS A 381 -18.61 9.92 -2.97
N LEU A 382 -19.32 8.79 -2.84
CA LEU A 382 -20.74 8.78 -2.48
C LEU A 382 -21.00 9.27 -1.05
N LEU A 383 -20.17 8.86 -0.07
CA LEU A 383 -20.38 9.19 1.35
C LEU A 383 -19.74 10.52 1.77
N LEU A 384 -18.61 10.91 1.20
CA LEU A 384 -17.84 12.09 1.64
C LEU A 384 -17.81 13.23 0.61
N GLY A 385 -18.31 13.01 -0.61
CA GLY A 385 -18.34 14.02 -1.68
C GLY A 385 -16.96 14.41 -2.24
N ARG A 386 -15.87 13.75 -1.83
CA ARG A 386 -14.50 14.08 -2.26
C ARG A 386 -14.04 13.15 -3.38
N LYS A 387 -13.75 13.70 -4.56
CA LYS A 387 -12.87 13.03 -5.55
C LYS A 387 -11.43 13.22 -5.09
N ILE A 388 -10.75 12.14 -4.71
CA ILE A 388 -9.29 12.14 -4.67
C ILE A 388 -8.85 11.79 -6.10
N LEU A 389 -8.15 12.72 -6.75
CA LEU A 389 -7.47 12.54 -8.04
C LEU A 389 -5.96 12.72 -7.82
#